data_AF-A0A150FS43-F1
#
_entry.id   AF-A0A150FS43-F1
#
_cell.length_a   1.000
_cell.length_b   1.000
_cell.length_c   1.000
_cell.angle_alpha   90.00
_cell.angle_beta   90.00
_cell.angle_gamma   90.00
#
_symmetry.space_group_name_H-M   'P 1'
#
loop_
_entity.id
_entity.type
_entity.pdbx_description
1 polymer ?
#
loop_
_entity_poly.entity_id
_entity_poly.type
_entity_poly.pdbx_seq_one_letter_code
_entity_poly.pdbx_strand_id
1 'polypeptide(L)'
;MTEIHMDQPLSHIHIGNALFNELKSRCKNKAIVLLCIGTDRCTGDSLGPLTGYNLNKNVYTRKNIHIHGTLDNPVHAKNLLETINTIHSKYESPFVIAVDACLGNKESIGKIKLSNSPLRPGAGVNKNLPTVGDISILGIVNLGGFMEIMTLQSTRLNLVLKMSEVISKGIEFGIWKFLKESSFNNLVDNQHIHIPYINSY
;
A
#
# COMPACT_ATOMS: atom_id res chain seq x y z
N MET A 1 11.50 -0.19 -8.81
CA MET A 1 10.17 -0.81 -8.94
C MET A 1 10.31 -2.29 -8.62
N THR A 2 9.49 -2.80 -7.72
CA THR A 2 9.48 -4.21 -7.29
C THR A 2 8.23 -4.89 -7.82
N GLU A 3 8.36 -6.11 -8.35
CA GLU A 3 7.24 -6.92 -8.86
C GLU A 3 7.39 -8.36 -8.40
N ILE A 4 6.33 -8.98 -7.90
CA ILE A 4 6.32 -10.38 -7.48
C ILE A 4 4.95 -11.02 -7.71
N HIS A 5 4.90 -12.30 -8.07
CA HIS A 5 3.64 -13.03 -8.18
C HIS A 5 3.13 -13.46 -6.80
N MET A 6 1.83 -13.36 -6.54
CA MET A 6 1.25 -13.60 -5.21
C MET A 6 1.51 -15.02 -4.68
N ASP A 7 1.55 -16.02 -5.57
CA ASP A 7 1.78 -17.44 -5.24
C ASP A 7 3.26 -17.79 -5.07
N GLN A 8 4.20 -16.84 -5.29
CA GLN A 8 5.60 -17.11 -5.01
C GLN A 8 5.84 -17.24 -3.49
N PRO A 9 6.70 -18.17 -3.05
CA PRO A 9 7.04 -18.31 -1.64
C PRO A 9 7.49 -16.99 -1.03
N LEU A 10 6.97 -16.68 0.16
CA LEU A 10 7.32 -15.46 0.92
C LEU A 10 7.05 -14.14 0.15
N SER A 11 6.07 -14.14 -0.76
CA SER A 11 5.70 -12.95 -1.55
C SER A 11 5.45 -11.71 -0.69
N HIS A 12 4.75 -11.87 0.43
CA HIS A 12 4.52 -10.81 1.42
C HIS A 12 5.84 -10.26 2.03
N ILE A 13 6.84 -11.09 2.30
CA ILE A 13 8.15 -10.64 2.82
C ILE A 13 8.90 -9.81 1.77
N HIS A 14 8.82 -10.21 0.50
CA HIS A 14 9.45 -9.46 -0.59
C HIS A 14 8.83 -8.06 -0.73
N ILE A 15 7.50 -7.97 -0.75
CA ILE A 15 6.77 -6.69 -0.76
C ILE A 15 7.12 -5.86 0.48
N GLY A 16 7.13 -6.47 1.66
CA GLY A 16 7.40 -5.73 2.89
C GLY A 16 8.84 -5.24 3.02
N ASN A 17 9.83 -5.98 2.50
CA ASN A 17 11.21 -5.48 2.42
C ASN A 17 11.34 -4.30 1.44
N ALA A 18 10.66 -4.37 0.28
CA ALA A 18 10.64 -3.26 -0.66
C ALA A 18 9.97 -2.02 -0.05
N LEU A 19 8.84 -2.20 0.63
CA LEU A 19 8.16 -1.12 1.35
C LEU A 19 9.05 -0.51 2.44
N PHE A 20 9.70 -1.35 3.25
CA PHE A 20 10.62 -0.91 4.29
C PHE A 20 11.73 -0.01 3.72
N ASN A 21 12.30 -0.35 2.57
CA ASN A 21 13.35 0.45 1.93
C ASN A 21 12.82 1.83 1.48
N GLU A 22 11.60 1.89 0.92
CA GLU A 22 10.95 3.15 0.56
C GLU A 22 10.64 4.01 1.79
N LEU A 23 10.12 3.40 2.87
CA LEU A 23 9.87 4.10 4.12
C LEU A 23 11.16 4.64 4.73
N LYS A 24 12.22 3.83 4.81
CA LYS A 24 13.52 4.24 5.36
C LYS A 24 14.13 5.40 4.58
N SER A 25 14.02 5.40 3.26
CA SER A 25 14.64 6.43 2.42
C SER A 25 13.84 7.74 2.38
N ARG A 26 12.51 7.69 2.52
CA ARG A 26 11.63 8.84 2.21
C ARG A 26 10.68 9.25 3.33
N CYS A 27 10.35 8.36 4.25
CA CYS A 27 9.42 8.63 5.36
C CYS A 27 10.19 9.06 6.62
N LYS A 28 10.57 10.34 6.69
CA LYS A 28 11.26 10.92 7.85
C LYS A 28 10.26 11.42 8.91
N ASN A 29 9.86 10.55 9.84
CA ASN A 29 8.92 10.86 10.96
C ASN A 29 7.53 11.39 10.55
N LYS A 30 7.10 11.11 9.33
CA LYS A 30 5.77 11.49 8.82
C LYS A 30 4.70 10.51 9.29
N ALA A 31 3.46 10.97 9.38
CA ALA A 31 2.32 10.07 9.49
C ALA A 31 2.23 9.16 8.27
N ILE A 32 2.06 7.86 8.47
CA ILE A 32 1.90 6.90 7.38
C ILE A 32 0.41 6.74 7.10
N VAL A 33 -0.01 7.07 5.89
CA VAL A 33 -1.41 6.95 5.47
C VAL A 33 -1.52 5.87 4.42
N LEU A 34 -2.26 4.82 4.73
CA LEU A 34 -2.62 3.73 3.82
C LEU A 34 -3.93 4.12 3.14
N LEU A 35 -3.87 4.45 1.86
CA LEU A 35 -5.04 4.81 1.05
C LEU A 35 -5.38 3.64 0.13
N CYS A 36 -6.35 2.82 0.53
CA CYS A 36 -6.77 1.65 -0.20
C CYS A 36 -7.98 1.97 -1.09
N ILE A 37 -7.75 1.98 -2.40
CA ILE A 37 -8.69 2.47 -3.40
C ILE A 37 -9.43 1.31 -4.05
N GLY A 38 -10.72 1.50 -4.26
CA GLY A 38 -11.62 0.54 -4.89
C GLY A 38 -13.03 0.56 -4.28
N THR A 39 -13.88 -0.36 -4.72
CA THR A 39 -15.22 -0.59 -4.16
C THR A 39 -15.49 -2.07 -3.89
N ASP A 40 -16.24 -2.33 -2.84
CA ASP A 40 -16.82 -3.63 -2.49
C ASP A 40 -17.92 -4.09 -3.48
N ARG A 41 -18.40 -3.22 -4.37
CA ARG A 41 -19.47 -3.52 -5.34
C ARG A 41 -18.99 -4.14 -6.65
N CYS A 42 -17.68 -4.26 -6.84
CA CYS A 42 -17.07 -4.82 -8.04
C CYS A 42 -15.90 -5.72 -7.63
N THR A 43 -15.96 -7.02 -7.98
CA THR A 43 -15.03 -8.00 -7.43
C THR A 43 -13.56 -7.66 -7.72
N GLY A 44 -13.23 -7.33 -8.97
CA GLY A 44 -11.88 -6.93 -9.36
C GLY A 44 -11.41 -5.61 -8.74
N ASP A 45 -12.35 -4.71 -8.42
CA ASP A 45 -12.06 -3.41 -7.80
C ASP A 45 -12.09 -3.47 -6.26
N SER A 46 -12.39 -4.64 -5.69
CA SER A 46 -12.50 -4.79 -4.23
C SER A 46 -11.15 -4.97 -3.52
N LEU A 47 -10.03 -5.01 -4.27
CA LEU A 47 -8.70 -5.24 -3.71
C LEU A 47 -8.34 -4.23 -2.63
N GLY A 48 -8.52 -2.93 -2.87
CA GLY A 48 -8.23 -1.89 -1.89
C GLY A 48 -9.07 -2.05 -0.62
N PRO A 49 -10.42 -1.99 -0.69
CA PRO A 49 -11.28 -2.17 0.49
C PRO A 49 -11.00 -3.46 1.28
N LEU A 50 -10.70 -4.58 0.61
CA LEU A 50 -10.31 -5.83 1.26
C LEU A 50 -8.95 -5.74 1.95
N THR A 51 -7.96 -5.12 1.32
CA THR A 51 -6.66 -4.86 1.94
C THR A 51 -6.80 -3.97 3.17
N GLY A 52 -7.57 -2.87 3.08
CA GLY A 52 -7.83 -1.99 4.21
C GLY A 52 -8.58 -2.68 5.35
N TYR A 53 -9.54 -3.55 5.03
CA TYR A 53 -10.24 -4.37 6.02
C TYR A 53 -9.30 -5.34 6.74
N ASN A 54 -8.40 -6.02 6.01
CA ASN A 54 -7.39 -6.91 6.61
C ASN A 54 -6.43 -6.14 7.53
N LEU A 55 -5.96 -4.96 7.10
CA LEU A 55 -5.06 -4.12 7.88
C LEU A 55 -5.72 -3.59 9.16
N ASN A 56 -7.03 -3.28 9.11
CA ASN A 56 -7.76 -2.76 10.26
C ASN A 56 -7.94 -3.84 11.36
N LYS A 57 -8.07 -5.12 10.98
CA LYS A 57 -8.20 -6.24 11.93
C LYS A 57 -6.96 -6.47 12.78
N ASN A 58 -5.77 -6.22 12.24
CA ASN A 58 -4.50 -6.56 12.88
C ASN A 58 -3.95 -5.40 13.74
N VAL A 59 -4.82 -4.46 14.14
CA VAL A 59 -4.59 -3.41 15.15
C VAL A 59 -3.27 -2.66 14.93
N TYR A 60 -3.16 -2.01 13.77
CA TYR A 60 -2.24 -0.89 13.58
C TYR A 60 -2.92 0.44 13.93
N THR A 61 -3.55 0.53 15.10
CA THR A 61 -3.92 1.83 15.71
C THR A 61 -2.74 2.38 16.51
N ARG A 62 -1.54 2.39 15.92
CA ARG A 62 -0.45 3.22 16.45
C ARG A 62 -0.77 4.67 16.07
N LYS A 63 -0.45 5.62 16.96
CA LYS A 63 -0.81 7.05 16.80
C LYS A 63 -0.47 7.68 15.43
N ASN A 64 0.46 7.09 14.67
CA ASN A 64 0.99 7.65 13.43
C ASN A 64 0.74 6.80 12.17
N ILE A 65 -0.17 5.82 12.22
CA ILE A 65 -0.57 5.02 11.05
C ILE A 65 -2.09 5.15 10.89
N HIS A 66 -2.53 5.49 9.69
CA HIS A 66 -3.94 5.74 9.38
C HIS A 66 -4.36 5.00 8.13
N ILE A 67 -5.55 4.41 8.15
CA ILE A 67 -6.11 3.66 7.02
C ILE A 67 -7.34 4.40 6.50
N HIS A 68 -7.38 4.62 5.19
CA HIS A 68 -8.53 5.14 4.46
C HIS A 68 -8.87 4.15 3.34
N GLY A 69 -10.14 3.80 3.21
CA GLY A 69 -10.58 2.75 2.29
C GLY A 69 -10.60 1.39 2.97
N THR A 70 -11.75 1.05 3.56
CA THR A 70 -12.04 -0.28 4.10
C THR A 70 -13.35 -0.79 3.48
N LEU A 71 -13.77 -2.01 3.82
CA LEU A 71 -15.10 -2.47 3.44
C LEU A 71 -16.22 -1.59 4.02
N ASP A 72 -16.06 -1.10 5.26
CA ASP A 72 -17.06 -0.23 5.90
C ASP A 72 -17.09 1.17 5.27
N ASN A 73 -15.93 1.68 4.86
CA ASN A 73 -15.76 3.03 4.32
C ASN A 73 -14.88 2.97 3.06
N PRO A 74 -15.41 2.52 1.91
CA PRO A 74 -14.64 2.39 0.68
C PRO A 74 -14.23 3.76 0.13
N VAL A 75 -13.05 3.81 -0.49
CA VAL A 75 -12.56 5.00 -1.20
C VAL A 75 -12.48 4.64 -2.68
N HIS A 76 -13.30 5.28 -3.49
CA HIS A 76 -13.42 5.03 -4.93
C HIS A 76 -13.40 6.35 -5.70
N ALA A 77 -13.44 6.30 -7.03
CA ALA A 77 -13.34 7.48 -7.90
C ALA A 77 -14.22 8.68 -7.48
N LYS A 78 -15.44 8.45 -6.98
CA LYS A 78 -16.40 9.53 -6.63
C LYS A 78 -16.04 10.33 -5.37
N ASN A 79 -15.37 9.72 -4.40
CA ASN A 79 -15.02 10.34 -3.11
C ASN A 79 -13.49 10.47 -2.90
N LEU A 80 -12.69 10.07 -3.89
CA LEU A 80 -11.24 10.09 -3.81
C LEU A 80 -10.69 11.50 -3.54
N LEU A 81 -11.16 12.51 -4.28
CA LEU A 81 -10.67 13.88 -4.13
C LEU A 81 -10.95 14.44 -2.72
N GLU A 82 -12.16 14.22 -2.21
CA GLU A 82 -12.55 14.60 -0.85
C GLU A 82 -11.70 13.87 0.20
N THR A 83 -11.44 12.58 -0.02
CA THR A 83 -10.59 11.76 0.86
C THR A 83 -9.16 12.30 0.89
N ILE A 84 -8.60 12.66 -0.26
CA ILE A 84 -7.25 13.26 -0.37
C ILE A 84 -7.19 14.58 0.40
N ASN A 85 -8.18 15.46 0.20
CA ASN A 85 -8.26 16.73 0.93
C ASN A 85 -8.36 16.52 2.44
N THR A 86 -9.14 15.51 2.88
CA THR A 86 -9.25 15.13 4.28
C THR A 86 -7.92 14.63 4.84
N ILE A 87 -7.18 13.81 4.10
CA ILE A 87 -5.86 13.30 4.50
C ILE A 87 -4.88 14.46 4.70
N HIS A 88 -4.79 15.38 3.74
CA HIS A 88 -3.83 16.49 3.80
C HIS A 88 -4.23 17.60 4.79
N SER A 89 -5.50 17.72 5.15
CA SER A 89 -5.93 18.63 6.22
C SER A 89 -5.76 18.05 7.62
N LYS A 90 -5.88 16.71 7.76
CA LYS A 90 -5.83 16.03 9.06
C LYS A 90 -4.42 15.66 9.50
N TYR A 91 -3.53 15.36 8.55
CA TYR A 91 -2.18 14.89 8.85
C TYR A 91 -1.15 15.85 8.27
N GLU A 92 -0.16 16.21 9.07
CA GLU A 92 0.92 17.08 8.61
C GLU A 92 1.91 16.29 7.74
N SER A 93 2.06 16.72 6.48
CA SER A 93 3.00 16.13 5.51
C SER A 93 3.00 14.59 5.48
N PRO A 94 1.84 13.93 5.31
CA PRO A 94 1.75 12.48 5.42
C PRO A 94 2.56 11.78 4.33
N PHE A 95 3.07 10.60 4.64
CA PHE A 95 3.60 9.67 3.65
C PHE A 95 2.47 8.73 3.23
N VAL A 96 1.95 8.93 2.02
CA VAL A 96 0.77 8.25 1.51
C VAL A 96 1.18 7.03 0.69
N ILE A 97 0.65 5.86 1.06
CA ILE A 97 0.83 4.59 0.36
C ILE A 97 -0.51 4.26 -0.29
N ALA A 98 -0.59 4.40 -1.61
CA ALA A 98 -1.80 4.07 -2.36
C ALA A 98 -1.82 2.57 -2.67
N VAL A 99 -2.96 1.90 -2.45
CA VAL A 99 -3.19 0.50 -2.84
C VAL A 99 -4.36 0.47 -3.81
N ASP A 100 -4.21 -0.15 -4.98
CA ASP A 100 -5.27 -0.20 -6.00
C ASP A 100 -5.16 -1.48 -6.84
N ALA A 101 -6.24 -1.84 -7.52
CA ALA A 101 -6.27 -2.91 -8.51
C ALA A 101 -6.08 -2.34 -9.92
N CYS A 102 -5.47 -3.12 -10.79
CA CYS A 102 -5.44 -2.81 -12.21
C CYS A 102 -5.58 -4.05 -13.08
N LEU A 103 -5.86 -3.82 -14.35
CA LEU A 103 -5.86 -4.84 -15.39
C LEU A 103 -4.49 -4.86 -16.08
N GLY A 104 -4.07 -6.01 -16.57
CA GLY A 104 -2.77 -6.19 -17.20
C GLY A 104 -2.78 -7.25 -18.30
N ASN A 105 -1.60 -7.67 -18.77
CA ASN A 105 -1.52 -8.81 -19.69
C ASN A 105 -1.70 -10.14 -18.93
N LYS A 106 -1.91 -11.21 -19.69
CA LYS A 106 -2.20 -12.54 -19.15
C LYS A 106 -1.09 -13.04 -18.23
N GLU A 107 0.16 -12.76 -18.56
CA GLU A 107 1.35 -13.19 -17.83
C GLU A 107 1.54 -12.42 -16.51
N SER A 108 0.85 -11.30 -16.35
CA SER A 108 0.96 -10.45 -15.17
C SER A 108 -0.19 -10.61 -14.19
N ILE A 109 -1.24 -11.35 -14.53
CA ILE A 109 -2.34 -11.63 -13.60
C ILE A 109 -1.79 -12.31 -12.35
N GLY A 110 -2.20 -11.84 -11.17
CA GLY A 110 -1.71 -12.32 -9.88
C GLY A 110 -0.40 -11.67 -9.42
N LYS A 111 0.21 -10.79 -10.22
CA LYS A 111 1.38 -10.02 -9.79
C LYS A 111 0.99 -8.79 -8.97
N ILE A 112 1.85 -8.50 -7.99
CA ILE A 112 1.79 -7.33 -7.12
C ILE A 112 3.01 -6.47 -7.44
N LYS A 113 2.77 -5.20 -7.75
CA LYS A 113 3.80 -4.22 -8.10
C LYS A 113 3.88 -3.15 -7.02
N LEU A 114 5.07 -2.91 -6.48
CA LEU A 114 5.37 -1.76 -5.64
C LEU A 114 6.22 -0.76 -6.44
N SER A 115 5.70 0.46 -6.58
CA SER A 115 6.37 1.57 -7.25
C SER A 115 6.63 2.71 -6.29
N ASN A 116 7.74 3.42 -6.49
CA ASN A 116 8.09 4.62 -5.74
C ASN A 116 7.44 5.90 -6.30
N SER A 117 6.43 5.73 -7.15
CA SER A 117 5.72 6.80 -7.86
C SER A 117 4.27 6.91 -7.38
N PRO A 118 3.65 8.09 -7.48
CA PRO A 118 2.22 8.25 -7.31
C PRO A 118 1.43 7.32 -8.24
N LEU A 119 0.28 6.87 -7.74
CA LEU A 119 -0.72 6.12 -8.49
C LEU A 119 -1.58 7.08 -9.31
N ARG A 120 -2.02 6.65 -10.50
CA ARG A 120 -3.17 7.21 -11.23
C ARG A 120 -4.36 6.27 -11.04
N PRO A 121 -5.31 6.57 -10.15
CA PRO A 121 -6.41 5.66 -9.87
C PRO A 121 -7.38 5.53 -11.04
N GLY A 122 -8.06 4.39 -11.14
CA GLY A 122 -9.22 4.25 -12.03
C GLY A 122 -8.89 4.19 -13.52
N ALA A 123 -7.79 3.54 -13.90
CA ALA A 123 -7.38 3.36 -15.30
C ALA A 123 -8.48 2.80 -16.22
N GLY A 124 -9.51 2.13 -15.68
CA GLY A 124 -10.66 1.61 -16.43
C GLY A 124 -11.99 2.37 -16.28
N VAL A 125 -12.05 3.51 -15.58
CA VAL A 125 -13.33 4.19 -15.28
C VAL A 125 -13.35 5.71 -15.42
N ASN A 126 -12.24 6.46 -15.20
CA ASN A 126 -12.29 7.91 -15.37
C ASN A 126 -10.92 8.60 -15.54
N LYS A 127 -10.73 9.38 -16.61
CA LYS A 127 -9.41 9.93 -17.02
C LYS A 127 -8.94 11.19 -16.26
N ASN A 128 -9.76 11.76 -15.36
CA ASN A 128 -9.50 13.05 -14.70
C ASN A 128 -9.21 12.95 -13.20
N LEU A 129 -8.91 11.76 -12.67
CA LEU A 129 -8.57 11.62 -11.25
C LEU A 129 -7.15 12.13 -10.96
N PRO A 130 -6.94 12.81 -9.82
CA PRO A 130 -5.61 13.26 -9.42
C PRO A 130 -4.70 12.05 -9.17
N THR A 131 -3.40 12.23 -9.42
CA THR A 131 -2.39 11.29 -8.95
C THR A 131 -2.32 11.34 -7.43
N VAL A 132 -2.14 10.18 -6.78
CA VAL A 132 -2.14 10.07 -5.33
C VAL A 132 -1.07 9.11 -4.83
N GLY A 133 -0.54 9.37 -3.64
CA GLY A 133 0.48 8.54 -3.01
C GLY A 133 1.90 9.03 -3.26
N ASP A 134 2.77 8.83 -2.27
CA ASP A 134 4.23 8.88 -2.40
C ASP A 134 4.75 7.58 -3.03
N ILE A 135 4.07 6.46 -2.75
CA ILE A 135 4.30 5.15 -3.34
C ILE A 135 2.96 4.51 -3.69
N SER A 136 3.01 3.52 -4.58
CA SER A 136 1.83 2.76 -5.00
C SER A 136 2.07 1.26 -4.93
N ILE A 137 1.08 0.51 -4.46
CA ILE A 137 1.01 -0.94 -4.54
C ILE A 137 -0.16 -1.31 -5.46
N LEU A 138 0.14 -1.98 -6.56
CA LEU A 138 -0.82 -2.36 -7.59
C LEU A 138 -0.97 -3.88 -7.67
N GLY A 139 -2.19 -4.37 -7.56
CA GLY A 139 -2.51 -5.76 -7.85
C GLY A 139 -3.08 -5.92 -9.26
N ILE A 140 -2.47 -6.75 -10.10
CA ILE A 140 -3.00 -7.08 -11.42
C ILE A 140 -4.01 -8.20 -11.29
N VAL A 141 -5.28 -7.84 -11.28
CA VAL A 141 -6.39 -8.74 -10.91
C VAL A 141 -6.99 -9.49 -12.09
N ASN A 142 -6.81 -9.01 -13.33
CA ASN A 142 -7.33 -9.66 -14.53
C ASN A 142 -6.70 -9.10 -15.82
N LEU A 143 -7.12 -9.65 -16.97
CA LEU A 143 -6.73 -9.22 -18.31
C LEU A 143 -7.31 -7.84 -18.64
N GLY A 144 -6.50 -6.93 -19.17
CA GLY A 144 -6.92 -5.64 -19.70
C GLY A 144 -7.32 -5.70 -21.18
N GLY A 145 -7.88 -4.60 -21.70
CA GLY A 145 -8.27 -4.48 -23.10
C GLY A 145 -9.72 -4.06 -23.28
N PHE A 146 -10.51 -4.84 -24.02
CA PHE A 146 -11.89 -4.48 -24.29
C PHE A 146 -12.79 -4.81 -23.08
N MET A 147 -13.77 -3.94 -22.80
CA MET A 147 -14.77 -4.08 -21.72
C MET A 147 -14.19 -4.18 -20.29
N GLU A 148 -13.19 -3.36 -19.96
CA GLU A 148 -12.50 -3.37 -18.66
C GLU A 148 -13.43 -3.36 -17.44
N ILE A 149 -14.53 -2.59 -17.50
CA ILE A 149 -15.54 -2.54 -16.43
C ILE A 149 -16.20 -3.91 -16.22
N MET A 150 -16.60 -4.59 -17.30
CA MET A 150 -17.19 -5.92 -17.19
C MET A 150 -16.16 -6.94 -16.70
N THR A 151 -14.92 -6.83 -17.16
CA THR A 151 -13.83 -7.70 -16.71
C THR A 151 -13.58 -7.56 -15.21
N LEU A 152 -13.57 -6.33 -14.68
CA LEU A 152 -13.46 -6.09 -13.24
C LEU A 152 -14.68 -6.68 -12.50
N GLN A 153 -15.89 -6.53 -13.02
CA GLN A 153 -17.11 -7.09 -12.40
C GLN A 153 -17.13 -8.62 -12.39
N SER A 154 -16.52 -9.28 -13.38
CA SER A 154 -16.44 -10.73 -13.49
C SER A 154 -15.14 -11.33 -12.94
N THR A 155 -14.28 -10.51 -12.33
CA THR A 155 -13.00 -10.99 -11.79
C THR A 155 -13.24 -11.96 -10.65
N ARG A 156 -12.43 -13.03 -10.56
CA ARG A 156 -12.59 -14.06 -9.53
C ARG A 156 -12.26 -13.48 -8.16
N LEU A 157 -13.25 -13.43 -7.26
CA LEU A 157 -13.07 -12.95 -5.89
C LEU A 157 -11.94 -13.66 -5.12
N ASN A 158 -11.78 -14.97 -5.29
CA ASN A 158 -10.69 -15.73 -4.65
C ASN A 158 -9.28 -15.20 -5.00
N LEU A 159 -9.08 -14.76 -6.24
CA LEU A 159 -7.81 -14.15 -6.65
C LEU A 159 -7.59 -12.85 -5.88
N VAL A 160 -8.60 -11.97 -5.87
CA VAL A 160 -8.54 -10.67 -5.19
C VAL A 160 -8.35 -10.83 -3.68
N LEU A 161 -9.03 -11.79 -3.05
CA LEU A 161 -8.86 -12.11 -1.63
C LEU A 161 -7.41 -12.51 -1.32
N LYS A 162 -6.84 -13.47 -2.06
CA LYS A 162 -5.44 -13.90 -1.88
C LYS A 162 -4.46 -12.74 -2.05
N MET A 163 -4.65 -11.92 -3.08
CA MET A 163 -3.81 -10.74 -3.31
C MET A 163 -3.93 -9.75 -2.13
N SER A 164 -5.14 -9.51 -1.65
CA SER A 164 -5.38 -8.59 -0.53
C SER A 164 -4.66 -9.01 0.75
N GLU A 165 -4.59 -10.32 1.02
CA GLU A 165 -3.87 -10.90 2.16
C GLU A 165 -2.35 -10.77 2.03
N VAL A 166 -1.82 -11.03 0.83
CA VAL A 166 -0.37 -10.91 0.57
C VAL A 166 0.06 -9.46 0.73
N ILE A 167 -0.72 -8.53 0.16
CA ILE A 167 -0.47 -7.09 0.26
C ILE A 167 -0.55 -6.63 1.71
N SER A 168 -1.62 -6.98 2.45
CA SER A 168 -1.76 -6.56 3.84
C SER A 168 -0.61 -7.08 4.69
N LYS A 169 -0.28 -8.38 4.62
CA LYS A 169 0.86 -8.96 5.36
C LYS A 169 2.20 -8.30 4.99
N GLY A 170 2.40 -7.95 3.71
CA GLY A 170 3.60 -7.26 3.28
C GLY A 170 3.71 -5.84 3.83
N ILE A 171 2.60 -5.09 3.83
CA ILE A 171 2.51 -3.76 4.43
C ILE A 171 2.82 -3.83 5.93
N GLU A 172 2.16 -4.75 6.63
CA GLU A 172 2.33 -4.98 8.07
C GLU A 172 3.80 -5.27 8.42
N PHE A 173 4.43 -6.18 7.68
CA PHE A 173 5.84 -6.54 7.87
C PHE A 173 6.79 -5.36 7.61
N GLY A 174 6.59 -4.64 6.49
CA GLY A 174 7.44 -3.51 6.12
C GLY A 174 7.36 -2.36 7.12
N ILE A 175 6.15 -2.00 7.55
CA ILE A 175 5.91 -0.97 8.56
C ILE A 175 6.47 -1.42 9.92
N TRP A 176 6.24 -2.66 10.34
CA TRP A 176 6.80 -3.18 11.60
C TRP A 176 8.32 -3.06 11.62
N LYS A 177 8.98 -3.47 10.53
CA LYS A 177 10.45 -3.39 10.40
C LYS A 177 10.94 -1.95 10.48
N PHE A 178 10.26 -1.03 9.79
CA PHE A 178 10.57 0.39 9.81
C PHE A 178 10.47 0.99 11.22
N LEU A 179 9.35 0.75 11.91
CA LEU A 179 9.14 1.26 13.26
C LEU A 179 10.15 0.70 14.28
N LYS A 180 10.51 -0.58 14.15
CA LYS A 180 11.51 -1.22 15.02
C LYS A 180 12.88 -0.56 14.88
N GLU A 181 13.29 -0.25 13.66
CA GLU A 181 14.56 0.43 13.39
C GLU A 181 14.55 1.89 13.85
N SER A 182 13.48 2.64 13.59
CA SER A 182 13.34 4.02 14.10
C SER A 182 13.36 4.08 15.63
N SER A 183 12.72 3.11 16.30
CA SER A 183 12.73 3.03 17.76
C SER A 183 14.13 2.75 18.29
N PHE A 184 14.89 1.86 17.63
CA PHE A 184 16.28 1.56 17.99
C PHE A 184 17.19 2.79 17.81
N ASN A 185 17.10 3.48 16.68
CA ASN A 185 17.91 4.67 16.41
C ASN A 185 17.60 5.80 17.42
N ASN A 186 16.33 6.04 17.74
CA ASN A 186 15.96 7.03 18.76
C ASN A 186 16.53 6.69 20.16
N LEU A 187 16.67 5.41 20.51
CA LEU A 187 17.30 5.00 21.76
C LEU A 187 18.82 5.27 21.73
N VAL A 188 19.48 5.02 20.59
CA VAL A 188 20.91 5.28 20.39
C VAL A 188 21.20 6.78 20.34
N ASP A 189 20.33 7.61 19.76
CA ASP A 189 20.55 9.06 19.67
C ASP A 189 20.31 9.76 21.02
N ASN A 190 19.35 9.28 21.84
CA ASN A 190 19.05 9.85 23.16
C ASN A 190 20.01 9.39 24.26
N GLN A 191 20.75 8.31 24.04
CA GLN A 191 21.88 7.93 24.87
C GLN A 191 23.13 8.39 24.13
N HIS A 192 23.76 9.51 24.50
CA HIS A 192 25.11 9.86 24.03
C HIS A 192 26.13 8.79 24.46
N ILE A 193 26.06 7.60 23.86
CA ILE A 193 27.08 6.58 23.92
C ILE A 193 28.11 7.07 22.90
N HIS A 194 29.03 7.89 23.39
CA HIS A 194 30.32 8.06 22.76
C HIS A 194 30.93 6.66 22.67
N ILE A 195 30.74 5.98 21.53
CA ILE A 195 31.55 4.81 21.21
C ILE A 195 32.95 5.39 21.04
N PRO A 196 33.92 5.09 21.93
CA PRO A 196 35.27 5.55 21.72
C PRO A 196 35.71 4.94 20.40
N TYR A 197 36.20 5.78 19.49
CA TYR A 197 36.99 5.30 18.36
C TYR A 197 37.99 4.27 18.90
N ILE A 198 37.83 3.02 18.49
CA ILE A 198 38.88 2.02 18.67
C ILE A 198 39.98 2.44 17.70
N ASN A 199 40.91 3.27 18.18
CA ASN A 199 42.19 3.45 17.55
C ASN A 199 42.98 2.16 17.72
N SER A 200 43.20 1.50 16.59
CA SER A 200 44.38 0.71 16.18
C SER A 200 45.06 -0.23 17.19
N TYR A 201 45.16 -1.51 16.81
CA TYR A 201 46.45 -2.14 16.46
C TYR A 201 46.26 -3.05 15.24
#